data_AF-A0A3S4F5F6-F1
#
_entry.id   AF-A0A3S4F5F6-F1
#
_cell.length_a   1.000
_cell.length_b   1.000
_cell.length_c   1.000
_cell.angle_alpha   90.00
_cell.angle_beta   90.00
_cell.angle_gamma   90.00
#
_symmetry.space_group_name_H-M   'P 1'
#
loop_
_entity.id
_entity.type
_entity.pdbx_description
1 polymer ?
#
loop_
_entity_poly.entity_id
_entity_poly.type
_entity_poly.pdbx_seq_one_letter_code
_entity_poly.pdbx_strand_id
1 'polypeptide(L)'
;MPAHIVQTRFPQTAEALACYDAIVISDIGSNTFLLQNRTFYNMDIIPDALQLIADYVAEGGGLLMIGGYLSFTGIEAKANYKNTVLAEVLPVDMLDVDDRVELPQGCKAVNTAVEHFITQPFSEWAAAVGL
;
A
#
# COMPACT_ATOMS: atom_id res chain seq x y z
N MET A 1 -10.90 4.55 3.62
CA MET A 1 -11.03 5.93 4.16
C MET A 1 -10.18 6.89 3.32
N PRO A 2 -10.50 8.19 3.20
CA PRO A 2 -9.65 9.15 2.48
C PRO A 2 -8.28 9.32 3.16
N ALA A 3 -7.23 9.60 2.39
CA ALA A 3 -5.85 9.67 2.90
C ALA A 3 -5.67 10.68 4.05
N HIS A 4 -6.28 11.86 3.97
CA HIS A 4 -6.20 12.87 5.04
C HIS A 4 -6.90 12.45 6.34
N ILE A 5 -7.84 11.49 6.29
CA ILE A 5 -8.52 10.98 7.48
C ILE A 5 -7.61 10.02 8.26
N VAL A 6 -6.68 9.33 7.59
CA VAL A 6 -5.69 8.46 8.24
C VAL A 6 -4.91 9.24 9.30
N GLN A 7 -4.52 10.49 9.01
CA GLN A 7 -3.75 11.32 9.94
C GLN A 7 -4.46 11.70 11.24
N THR A 8 -5.79 11.51 11.31
CA THR A 8 -6.61 11.96 12.44
C THR A 8 -7.43 10.86 13.09
N ARG A 9 -7.78 9.81 12.35
CA ARG A 9 -8.74 8.77 12.80
C ARG A 9 -8.31 7.35 12.47
N PHE A 10 -7.03 7.11 12.17
CA PHE A 10 -6.56 5.75 11.97
C PHE A 10 -6.77 4.93 13.26
N PRO A 11 -7.31 3.69 13.17
CA PRO A 11 -7.47 2.80 14.33
C PRO A 11 -6.15 2.60 15.08
N GLN A 12 -6.21 2.55 16.41
CA GLN A 12 -5.00 2.52 17.26
C GLN A 12 -4.77 1.14 17.89
N THR A 13 -5.59 0.15 17.55
CA THR A 13 -5.47 -1.23 18.05
C THR A 13 -5.77 -2.23 16.94
N ALA A 14 -5.23 -3.44 17.06
CA ALA A 14 -5.44 -4.52 16.08
C ALA A 14 -6.91 -4.99 16.05
N GLU A 15 -7.58 -5.03 17.21
CA GLU A 15 -8.98 -5.45 17.31
C GLU A 15 -9.91 -4.51 16.55
N ALA A 16 -9.57 -3.22 16.46
CA ALA A 16 -10.32 -2.26 15.67
C ALA A 16 -10.14 -2.45 14.15
N LEU A 17 -9.09 -3.16 13.72
CA LEU A 17 -8.87 -3.58 12.33
C LEU A 17 -9.49 -4.95 12.04
N ALA A 18 -9.64 -5.81 13.05
CA ALA A 18 -10.15 -7.18 12.91
C ALA A 18 -11.60 -7.28 12.38
N CYS A 19 -12.34 -6.17 12.36
CA CYS A 19 -13.68 -6.14 11.76
C CYS A 19 -13.67 -6.05 10.22
N TYR A 20 -12.52 -5.85 9.60
CA TYR A 20 -12.37 -5.82 8.14
C TYR A 20 -11.82 -7.14 7.60
N ASP A 21 -12.39 -7.62 6.50
CA ASP A 21 -11.86 -8.81 5.79
C ASP A 21 -10.53 -8.52 5.07
N ALA A 22 -10.36 -7.28 4.60
CA ALA A 22 -9.14 -6.82 3.98
C ALA A 22 -8.92 -5.31 4.15
N ILE A 23 -7.66 -4.89 4.13
CA ILE A 23 -7.21 -3.50 4.03
C ILE A 23 -6.66 -3.25 2.63
N VAL A 24 -7.12 -2.17 1.99
CA VAL A 24 -6.62 -1.73 0.69
C VAL A 24 -5.92 -0.38 0.85
N ILE A 25 -4.64 -0.33 0.45
CA ILE A 25 -3.81 0.87 0.43
C ILE A 25 -3.62 1.27 -1.03
N SER A 26 -4.05 2.47 -1.40
CA SER A 26 -3.97 2.95 -2.79
C SER A 26 -3.53 4.41 -2.79
N ASP A 27 -2.40 4.67 -3.43
CA ASP A 27 -1.86 6.01 -3.69
C ASP A 27 -1.74 6.89 -2.43
N ILE A 28 -1.15 6.32 -1.38
CA ILE A 28 -0.92 6.98 -0.08
C ILE A 28 0.42 6.52 0.50
N GLY A 29 1.31 7.47 0.80
CA GLY A 29 2.66 7.17 1.26
C GLY A 29 2.72 6.76 2.74
N SER A 30 3.76 6.02 3.11
CA SER A 30 4.01 5.56 4.48
C SER A 30 4.01 6.70 5.52
N ASN A 31 4.51 7.88 5.15
CA ASN A 31 4.54 9.06 5.99
C ASN A 31 3.16 9.44 6.53
N THR A 32 2.08 9.22 5.78
CA THR A 32 0.72 9.53 6.24
C THR A 32 0.29 8.65 7.43
N PHE A 33 0.81 7.41 7.51
CA PHE A 33 0.54 6.48 8.59
C PHE A 33 1.47 6.69 9.79
N LEU A 34 2.76 6.95 9.53
CA LEU A 34 3.81 7.08 10.54
C LEU A 34 3.83 8.46 11.22
N LEU A 35 3.49 9.51 10.47
CA LEU A 35 3.53 10.91 10.93
C LEU A 35 2.11 11.47 11.03
N GLN A 36 1.24 10.79 11.77
CA GLN A 36 -0.11 11.29 12.07
C GLN A 36 -0.04 12.62 12.83
N ASN A 37 -1.11 13.41 12.80
CA ASN A 37 -1.11 14.76 13.38
C ASN A 37 -0.72 14.77 14.87
N ARG A 38 -1.10 13.72 15.60
CA ARG A 38 -0.75 13.53 17.01
C ARG A 38 0.77 13.43 17.20
N THR A 39 1.47 12.65 16.38
CA THR A 39 2.93 12.54 16.41
C THR A 39 3.60 13.81 15.90
N PHE A 40 3.18 14.31 14.73
CA PHE A 40 3.91 15.36 14.02
C PHE A 40 3.70 16.76 14.61
N TYR A 41 2.48 17.10 15.03
CA TYR A 41 2.15 18.44 15.55
C TYR A 41 2.04 18.49 17.07
N ASN A 42 1.58 17.42 17.72
CA ASN A 42 1.33 17.41 19.15
C ASN A 42 2.44 16.72 19.96
N MET A 43 3.40 16.06 19.29
CA MET A 43 4.46 15.25 19.94
C MET A 43 3.93 14.13 20.83
N ASP A 44 2.72 13.65 20.55
CA ASP A 44 2.14 12.50 21.26
C ASP A 44 2.84 11.21 20.83
N ILE A 45 3.02 10.31 21.80
CA ILE A 45 3.42 8.93 21.53
C ILE A 45 2.16 8.13 21.21
N ILE A 46 2.11 7.53 20.01
CA ILE A 46 1.02 6.67 19.54
C ILE A 46 1.61 5.37 18.96
N PRO A 47 0.82 4.28 18.86
CA PRO A 47 1.22 3.07 18.15
C PRO A 47 1.58 3.32 16.68
N ASP A 48 2.52 2.52 16.16
CA ASP A 48 2.86 2.51 14.74
C ASP A 48 1.70 1.88 13.93
N ALA A 49 1.06 2.70 13.09
CA ALA A 49 -0.04 2.26 12.25
C ALA A 49 0.34 1.18 11.23
N LEU A 50 1.57 1.18 10.72
CA LEU A 50 2.04 0.16 9.80
C LEU A 50 2.30 -1.16 10.53
N GLN A 51 2.74 -1.11 11.79
CA GLN A 51 2.84 -2.31 12.64
C GLN A 51 1.46 -2.91 12.89
N LEU A 52 0.44 -2.08 13.18
CA LEU A 52 -0.93 -2.57 13.36
C LEU A 52 -1.46 -3.28 12.10
N ILE A 53 -1.13 -2.78 10.90
CA ILE A 53 -1.50 -3.44 9.64
C ILE A 53 -0.73 -4.76 9.48
N ALA A 54 0.56 -4.77 9.80
CA ALA A 54 1.38 -5.99 9.74
C ALA A 54 0.83 -7.08 10.68
N ASP A 55 0.49 -6.71 11.92
CA ASP A 55 -0.10 -7.62 12.90
C ASP A 55 -1.46 -8.14 12.41
N TYR A 56 -2.31 -7.26 11.88
CA TYR A 56 -3.60 -7.63 11.28
C TYR A 56 -3.44 -8.67 10.14
N VAL A 57 -2.43 -8.51 9.28
CA VAL A 57 -2.16 -9.49 8.20
C VAL A 57 -1.63 -10.81 8.77
N ALA A 58 -0.76 -10.76 9.77
CA ALA A 58 -0.24 -11.95 10.43
C ALA A 58 -1.35 -12.78 11.11
N GLU A 59 -2.42 -12.12 11.57
CA GLU A 59 -3.62 -12.75 12.13
C GLU A 59 -4.61 -13.26 11.07
N GLY A 60 -4.28 -13.17 9.78
CA GLY A 60 -5.07 -13.71 8.67
C GLY A 60 -5.89 -12.67 7.90
N GLY A 61 -5.74 -11.38 8.21
CA GLY A 61 -6.34 -10.29 7.45
C GLY A 61 -5.76 -10.14 6.05
N GLY A 62 -6.59 -9.75 5.08
CA GLY A 62 -6.13 -9.49 3.71
C GLY A 62 -5.45 -8.13 3.56
N LEU A 63 -4.35 -8.04 2.81
CA LEU A 63 -3.74 -6.77 2.42
C LEU A 63 -3.59 -6.67 0.90
N LEU A 64 -4.03 -5.55 0.34
CA LEU A 64 -3.83 -5.19 -1.05
C LEU A 64 -3.22 -3.79 -1.14
N MET A 65 -2.09 -3.68 -1.84
CA MET A 65 -1.51 -2.40 -2.23
C MET A 65 -1.68 -2.19 -3.73
N ILE A 66 -2.23 -1.04 -4.13
CA ILE A 66 -2.41 -0.65 -5.54
C ILE A 66 -1.35 0.41 -5.88
N GLY A 67 -0.65 0.21 -7.00
CA GLY A 67 0.39 1.11 -7.48
C GLY A 67 -0.10 2.53 -7.80
N GLY A 68 0.83 3.46 -7.85
CA GLY A 68 0.61 4.89 -8.03
C GLY A 68 1.80 5.69 -7.49
N TYR A 69 1.77 7.00 -7.66
CA TYR A 69 2.90 7.88 -7.31
C TYR A 69 3.23 7.85 -5.82
N LEU A 70 2.26 7.57 -4.95
CA LEU A 70 2.47 7.45 -3.51
C LEU A 70 2.30 6.01 -3.01
N SER A 71 2.59 5.00 -3.83
CA SER A 71 2.62 3.58 -3.42
C SER A 71 3.99 2.96 -3.66
N PHE A 72 4.28 1.82 -3.02
CA PHE A 72 5.60 1.17 -3.07
C PHE A 72 6.76 2.13 -2.73
N THR A 73 7.64 2.42 -3.67
CA THR A 73 8.70 3.44 -3.52
C THR A 73 8.18 4.81 -3.93
N GLY A 74 7.52 4.89 -5.07
CA GLY A 74 6.77 6.04 -5.58
C GLY A 74 7.64 7.14 -6.20
N ILE A 75 6.97 8.22 -6.62
CA ILE A 75 7.60 9.40 -7.21
C ILE A 75 8.64 9.98 -6.26
N GLU A 76 9.86 10.21 -6.76
CA GLU A 76 11.01 10.67 -5.98
C GLU A 76 11.26 9.82 -4.70
N ALA A 77 10.86 8.54 -4.71
CA ALA A 77 10.90 7.63 -3.56
C ALA A 77 10.09 8.09 -2.33
N LYS A 78 9.03 8.89 -2.51
CA LYS A 78 8.27 9.50 -1.40
C LYS A 78 7.26 8.57 -0.72
N ALA A 79 6.79 7.52 -1.39
CA ALA A 79 5.90 6.55 -0.76
C ALA A 79 6.66 5.75 0.30
N ASN A 80 7.91 5.41 0.00
CA ASN A 80 8.93 4.96 0.94
C ASN A 80 8.59 3.67 1.72
N TYR A 81 7.73 2.79 1.19
CA TYR A 81 7.32 1.57 1.91
C TYR A 81 8.45 0.56 2.09
N LYS A 82 9.48 0.59 1.24
CA LYS A 82 10.69 -0.24 1.38
C LYS A 82 11.35 -0.09 2.75
N ASN A 83 11.32 1.12 3.30
CA ASN A 83 11.98 1.46 4.55
C ASN A 83 11.00 1.39 5.74
N THR A 84 10.01 0.50 5.66
CA THR A 84 8.97 0.33 6.69
C THR A 84 8.74 -1.15 6.98
N VAL A 85 8.04 -1.43 8.08
CA VAL A 85 7.65 -2.79 8.46
C VAL A 85 6.79 -3.50 7.40
N LEU A 86 6.07 -2.76 6.54
CA LEU A 86 5.29 -3.37 5.47
C LEU A 86 6.14 -3.95 4.33
N ALA A 87 7.44 -3.63 4.24
CA ALA A 87 8.32 -4.26 3.26
C ALA A 87 8.42 -5.77 3.46
N GLU A 88 8.35 -6.25 4.71
CA GLU A 88 8.38 -7.70 5.03
C GLU A 88 7.03 -8.38 4.79
N VAL A 89 5.95 -7.60 4.71
CA VAL A 89 4.57 -8.11 4.53
C VAL A 89 4.21 -8.24 3.05
N LEU A 90 4.70 -7.32 2.21
CA LEU A 90 4.37 -7.29 0.79
C LEU A 90 5.08 -8.42 0.03
N PRO A 91 4.41 -9.08 -0.94
CA PRO A 91 5.00 -10.19 -1.71
C PRO A 91 5.94 -9.71 -2.83
N VAL A 92 6.52 -8.51 -2.72
CA VAL A 92 7.38 -7.89 -3.72
C VAL A 92 8.51 -7.11 -3.05
N ASP A 93 9.69 -7.13 -3.66
CA ASP A 93 10.78 -6.22 -3.30
C ASP A 93 10.61 -4.86 -3.97
N MET A 94 11.01 -3.80 -3.27
CA MET A 94 10.95 -2.42 -3.75
C MET A 94 12.34 -1.89 -4.11
N LEU A 95 12.40 -0.97 -5.07
CA LEU A 95 13.63 -0.31 -5.50
C LEU A 95 14.09 0.73 -4.43
N ASP A 96 15.35 1.12 -4.47
CA ASP A 96 15.87 2.22 -3.62
C ASP A 96 15.64 3.62 -4.23
N VAL A 97 15.09 3.67 -5.43
CA VAL A 97 14.93 4.87 -6.25
C VAL A 97 13.48 5.02 -6.69
N ASP A 98 13.13 6.17 -7.29
CA ASP A 98 11.84 6.36 -7.97
C ASP A 98 11.55 5.16 -8.87
N ASP A 99 10.44 4.47 -8.61
CA ASP A 99 10.11 3.18 -9.20
C ASP A 99 9.08 3.28 -10.33
N ARG A 100 8.74 4.51 -10.74
CA ARG A 100 7.75 4.72 -11.81
C ARG A 100 8.26 4.27 -13.16
N VAL A 101 7.36 3.67 -13.92
CA VAL A 101 7.57 3.38 -15.35
C VAL A 101 6.47 4.07 -16.15
N GLU A 102 6.79 5.28 -16.62
CA GLU A 102 5.86 6.12 -17.39
C GLU A 102 5.76 5.62 -18.84
N LEU A 103 4.54 5.26 -19.26
CA LEU A 103 4.26 4.65 -20.57
C LEU A 103 3.16 5.43 -21.29
N PRO A 104 3.43 6.69 -21.74
CA PRO A 104 2.40 7.54 -22.36
C PRO A 104 1.78 6.93 -23.62
N GLN A 105 2.50 6.05 -24.33
CA GLN A 105 2.00 5.27 -25.46
C GLN A 105 1.04 4.13 -25.07
N GLY A 106 0.90 3.85 -23.78
CA GLY A 106 0.16 2.72 -23.25
C GLY A 106 0.94 1.41 -23.33
N CYS A 107 0.69 0.52 -22.38
CA CYS A 107 1.15 -0.87 -22.40
C CYS A 107 0.03 -1.78 -21.91
N LYS A 108 -0.15 -2.93 -22.57
CA LYS A 108 -1.12 -3.94 -22.16
C LYS A 108 -0.40 -5.02 -21.37
N ALA A 109 -0.95 -5.36 -20.21
CA ALA A 109 -0.50 -6.53 -19.47
C ALA A 109 -0.84 -7.81 -20.25
N VAL A 110 -0.10 -8.88 -19.95
CA VAL A 110 -0.37 -10.23 -20.43
C VAL A 110 -0.45 -11.16 -19.23
N ASN A 111 -1.37 -12.13 -19.28
CA ASN A 111 -1.42 -13.16 -18.25
C ASN A 111 -0.11 -13.96 -18.28
N THR A 112 0.36 -14.35 -17.09
CA THR A 112 1.47 -15.30 -16.98
C THR A 112 0.97 -16.72 -17.32
N ALA A 113 1.88 -17.68 -17.40
CA ALA A 113 1.53 -19.08 -17.61
C ALA A 113 0.83 -19.73 -16.40
N VAL A 114 0.75 -19.04 -15.25
CA VAL A 114 0.13 -19.58 -14.03
C VAL A 114 -1.37 -19.40 -14.10
N GLU A 115 -2.11 -20.50 -14.05
CA GLU A 115 -3.57 -20.48 -13.97
C GLU A 115 -4.01 -20.02 -12.57
N HIS A 116 -4.88 -19.00 -12.52
CA HIS A 116 -5.38 -18.45 -11.26
C HIS A 116 -6.81 -17.95 -11.40
N PHE A 117 -7.65 -18.15 -10.38
CA PHE A 117 -9.06 -17.76 -10.42
C PHE A 117 -9.27 -16.25 -10.69
N ILE A 118 -8.33 -15.40 -10.25
CA ILE A 118 -8.37 -13.95 -10.49
C ILE A 118 -8.26 -13.64 -11.99
N THR A 119 -7.42 -14.37 -12.73
CA THR A 119 -7.10 -14.07 -14.14
C THR A 119 -7.86 -14.93 -15.14
N GLN A 120 -8.45 -16.06 -14.71
CA GLN A 120 -9.24 -16.94 -15.56
C GLN A 120 -10.37 -16.26 -16.36
N PRO A 121 -11.12 -15.28 -15.83
CA PRO A 121 -12.25 -14.69 -16.55
C PRO A 121 -11.87 -13.81 -17.75
N PHE A 122 -10.59 -13.46 -17.93
CA PHE A 122 -10.16 -12.53 -18.98
C PHE A 122 -8.79 -12.89 -19.55
N SER A 123 -8.63 -12.69 -20.86
CA SER A 123 -7.36 -12.86 -21.58
C SER A 123 -6.81 -11.56 -22.16
N GLU A 124 -7.65 -10.52 -22.26
CA GLU A 124 -7.28 -9.21 -22.79
C GLU A 124 -7.31 -8.15 -21.69
N TRP A 125 -6.23 -7.37 -21.62
CA TRP A 125 -6.11 -6.25 -20.69
C TRP A 125 -6.28 -4.90 -21.40
N ALA A 126 -6.90 -3.95 -20.70
CA ALA A 126 -6.86 -2.55 -21.07
C ALA A 126 -5.42 -2.03 -21.00
N ALA A 127 -5.10 -1.02 -21.81
CA ALA A 127 -3.80 -0.38 -21.74
C ALA A 127 -3.68 0.46 -20.46
N ALA A 128 -2.56 0.35 -19.77
CA ALA A 128 -2.15 1.24 -18.68
C ALA A 128 -1.09 2.23 -19.21
N VAL A 129 -1.08 3.46 -18.70
CA VAL A 129 -0.19 4.54 -19.17
C VAL A 129 0.95 4.87 -18.21
N GLY A 130 1.03 4.17 -17.09
CA GLY A 130 2.05 4.33 -16.07
C GLY A 130 1.68 3.52 -14.83
N LEU A 131 2.70 3.13 -14.08
CA LEU A 131 2.64 2.62 -12.72
C LEU A 131 3.74 3.31 -11.91
#